data_AF-A0A7T1HV60-F1
#
_entry.id   AF-A0A7T1HV60-F1
#
_cell.length_a   1.000
_cell.length_b   1.000
_cell.length_c   1.000
_cell.angle_alpha   90.00
_cell.angle_beta   90.00
_cell.angle_gamma   90.00
#
_symmetry.space_group_name_H-M   'P 1'
#
loop_
_entity.id
_entity.type
_entity.pdbx_description
1 polymer ?
#
loop_
_entity_poly.entity_id
_entity_poly.type
_entity_poly.pdbx_seq_one_letter_code
_entity_poly.pdbx_strand_id
1 'polypeptide(L)'
;MNCPCCSAPLQDHGLICSWCGSRLDLDLQGWSHLQPRGLNPQLHCPDCRCELESLQLGGEEPLELDRCPQCLGLFLPLGALERLVAQEGRSALQIDHRLLQALSETPRAAPAPLRYRPCPSCGELMNRSLHGKRSGVVVDRCRDHGLWLDAGELRQLLEWARAGGALLDLERRQEQAQEEARRRQREQQESAGLLSEAEAQADRPWLEALARDDIGTLLLRLARRLG
;
A
#
# COMPACT_ATOMS: atom_id res chain seq x y z
N MET A 1 -17.52 22.54 2.96
CA MET A 1 -18.80 21.93 2.50
C MET A 1 -19.88 22.22 3.55
N ASN A 2 -21.17 22.12 3.22
CA ASN A 2 -22.25 22.35 4.19
C ASN A 2 -22.91 21.04 4.62
N CYS A 3 -23.40 21.00 5.86
CA CYS A 3 -24.14 19.86 6.41
C CYS A 3 -25.46 19.67 5.63
N PRO A 4 -25.76 18.49 5.09
CA PRO A 4 -27.04 18.26 4.40
C PRO A 4 -28.25 18.28 5.34
N CYS A 5 -28.04 18.10 6.66
CA CYS A 5 -29.10 18.10 7.65
C CYS A 5 -29.45 19.52 8.16
N CYS A 6 -28.45 20.37 8.44
CA CYS A 6 -28.68 21.69 9.05
C CYS A 6 -28.06 22.87 8.29
N SER A 7 -27.45 22.62 7.14
CA SER A 7 -26.77 23.61 6.28
C SER A 7 -25.59 24.37 6.91
N ALA A 8 -25.21 24.06 8.16
CA ALA A 8 -24.06 24.68 8.82
C ALA A 8 -22.75 24.40 8.07
N PRO A 9 -21.78 25.35 8.09
CA PRO A 9 -20.46 25.13 7.52
C PRO A 9 -19.77 23.99 8.27
N LEU A 10 -19.35 22.96 7.53
CA LEU A 10 -18.60 21.85 8.08
C LEU A 10 -17.13 22.22 8.17
N GLN A 11 -16.51 21.91 9.30
CA GLN A 11 -15.05 21.79 9.37
C GLN A 11 -14.64 20.60 8.50
N ASP A 12 -13.46 20.68 7.87
CA ASP A 12 -12.95 19.52 7.16
C ASP A 12 -12.74 18.36 8.15
N HIS A 13 -12.98 17.11 7.71
CA HIS A 13 -12.65 15.86 8.41
C HIS A 13 -13.67 15.37 9.49
N GLY A 14 -14.75 16.11 9.78
CA GLY A 14 -15.74 15.66 10.77
C GLY A 14 -16.79 14.68 10.23
N LEU A 15 -16.87 13.47 10.81
CA LEU A 15 -17.97 12.51 10.56
C LEU A 15 -19.26 12.86 11.31
N ILE A 16 -19.19 13.79 12.25
CA ILE A 16 -20.32 14.29 13.02
C ILE A 16 -20.33 15.80 12.86
N CYS A 17 -21.47 16.37 12.48
CA CYS A 17 -21.63 17.80 12.40
C CYS A 17 -21.56 18.41 13.81
N SER A 18 -20.58 19.29 14.05
CA SER A 18 -20.40 19.97 15.36
C SER A 18 -21.57 20.90 15.74
N TRP A 19 -22.48 21.19 14.80
CA TRP A 19 -23.64 22.06 15.03
C TRP A 19 -24.91 21.29 15.36
N CYS A 20 -25.34 20.35 14.51
CA CYS A 20 -26.57 19.59 14.72
C CYS A 20 -26.36 18.17 15.25
N GLY A 21 -25.12 17.69 15.33
CA GLY A 21 -24.80 16.33 15.77
C GLY A 21 -25.11 15.22 14.75
N SER A 22 -25.63 15.55 13.57
CA SER A 22 -25.90 14.54 12.54
C SER A 22 -24.61 13.86 12.06
N ARG A 23 -24.68 12.55 11.84
CA ARG A 23 -23.58 11.79 11.24
C ARG A 23 -23.57 12.04 9.73
N LEU A 24 -22.40 12.29 9.17
CA LEU A 24 -22.22 12.74 7.80
C LEU A 24 -21.60 11.64 6.94
N ASP A 25 -22.30 11.32 5.86
CA ASP A 25 -21.81 10.38 4.85
C ASP A 25 -20.93 11.09 3.83
N LEU A 26 -19.69 11.36 4.23
CA LEU A 26 -18.74 12.13 3.44
C LEU A 26 -18.34 11.40 2.14
N ASP A 27 -18.33 10.07 2.14
CA ASP A 27 -17.86 9.27 1.01
C ASP A 27 -18.86 9.29 -0.15
N LEU A 28 -20.15 9.23 0.17
CA LEU A 28 -21.22 9.14 -0.82
C LEU A 28 -21.86 10.49 -1.15
N GLN A 29 -21.47 11.56 -0.46
CA GLN A 29 -21.98 12.90 -0.71
C GLN A 29 -21.62 13.36 -2.14
N GLY A 30 -22.64 13.71 -2.93
CA GLY A 30 -22.47 14.21 -4.30
C GLY A 30 -22.52 13.15 -5.40
N TRP A 31 -22.72 11.87 -5.07
CA TRP A 31 -22.90 10.81 -6.06
C TRP A 31 -24.34 10.80 -6.57
N SER A 32 -24.59 11.43 -7.72
CA SER A 32 -25.93 11.64 -8.30
C SER A 32 -26.67 10.35 -8.70
N HIS A 33 -25.95 9.24 -8.92
CA HIS A 33 -26.52 7.94 -9.32
C HIS A 33 -26.38 6.86 -8.25
N LEU A 34 -26.25 7.25 -6.98
CA LEU A 34 -26.30 6.31 -5.87
C LEU A 34 -27.69 5.67 -5.76
N GLN A 35 -27.77 4.35 -5.89
CA GLN A 35 -29.01 3.58 -5.73
C GLN A 35 -28.88 2.57 -4.60
N PRO A 36 -29.63 2.73 -3.49
CA PRO A 36 -29.72 1.69 -2.47
C PRO A 36 -30.37 0.43 -3.03
N ARG A 37 -29.80 -0.73 -2.68
CA ARG A 37 -30.33 -2.06 -3.01
C ARG A 37 -30.97 -2.75 -1.80
N GLY A 38 -30.83 -2.16 -0.61
CA GLY A 38 -31.38 -2.66 0.64
C GLY A 38 -30.31 -3.27 1.54
N LEU A 39 -30.75 -3.83 2.67
CA LEU A 39 -29.86 -4.53 3.60
C LEU A 39 -29.42 -5.87 3.02
N ASN A 40 -28.16 -6.21 3.25
CA ASN A 40 -27.53 -7.45 2.87
C ASN A 40 -27.27 -8.30 4.12
N PRO A 41 -28.11 -9.32 4.40
CA PRO A 41 -27.99 -10.13 5.59
C PRO A 41 -26.76 -11.06 5.57
N GLN A 42 -26.06 -11.16 4.44
CA GLN A 42 -24.85 -11.99 4.32
C GLN A 42 -23.60 -11.24 4.77
N LEU A 43 -23.64 -9.91 4.86
CA LEU A 43 -22.49 -9.08 5.20
C LEU A 43 -22.75 -8.29 6.47
N HIS A 44 -21.85 -8.43 7.43
CA HIS A 44 -21.95 -7.75 8.72
C HIS A 44 -20.78 -6.78 8.91
N CYS A 45 -21.08 -5.60 9.47
CA CYS A 45 -20.05 -4.64 9.83
C CYS A 45 -19.08 -5.22 10.86
N PRO A 46 -17.75 -5.16 10.66
CA PRO A 46 -16.78 -5.71 11.59
C PRO A 46 -16.75 -4.98 12.94
N ASP A 47 -17.18 -3.72 12.98
CA ASP A 47 -17.22 -2.92 14.22
C ASP A 47 -18.62 -2.91 14.86
N CYS A 48 -19.67 -2.65 14.06
CA CYS A 48 -21.05 -2.51 14.56
C CYS A 48 -21.82 -3.83 14.65
N ARG A 49 -21.40 -4.85 13.89
CA ARG A 49 -22.07 -6.16 13.75
C ARG A 49 -23.51 -6.10 13.20
N CYS A 50 -23.94 -4.97 12.67
CA CYS A 50 -25.20 -4.84 11.95
C CYS A 50 -25.03 -5.27 10.48
N GLU A 51 -26.14 -5.62 9.83
CA GLU A 51 -26.20 -5.84 8.40
C GLU A 51 -25.71 -4.60 7.63
N LEU A 52 -25.00 -4.83 6.54
CA LEU A 52 -24.59 -3.76 5.63
C LEU A 52 -25.71 -3.43 4.65
N GLU A 53 -25.77 -2.18 4.19
CA GLU A 53 -26.64 -1.74 3.10
C GLU A 53 -25.89 -1.83 1.78
N SER A 54 -26.37 -2.64 0.84
CA SER A 54 -25.81 -2.70 -0.50
C SER A 54 -26.19 -1.47 -1.30
N LEU A 55 -25.20 -0.88 -1.97
CA LEU A 55 -25.32 0.34 -2.74
C LEU A 55 -24.74 0.12 -4.13
N GLN A 56 -25.42 0.67 -5.13
CA GLN A 56 -24.91 0.72 -6.48
C GLN A 56 -24.55 2.15 -6.86
N LEU A 57 -23.36 2.34 -7.41
CA LEU A 57 -22.79 3.62 -7.78
C LEU A 57 -22.48 3.68 -9.28
N GLY A 58 -22.86 4.77 -9.94
CA GLY A 58 -22.43 5.06 -11.32
C GLY A 58 -23.46 4.80 -12.42
N GLY A 59 -22.98 4.71 -13.66
CA GLY A 59 -23.77 4.61 -14.89
C GLY A 59 -23.62 3.25 -15.58
N GLU A 60 -23.08 3.23 -16.81
CA GLU A 60 -23.02 2.03 -17.67
C GLU A 60 -22.31 0.81 -17.05
N GLU A 61 -21.25 1.03 -16.26
CA GLU A 61 -20.62 -0.01 -15.43
C GLU A 61 -20.79 0.31 -13.94
N PRO A 62 -21.91 -0.10 -13.34
CA PRO A 62 -22.17 0.19 -11.94
C PRO A 62 -21.13 -0.48 -11.05
N LEU A 63 -20.66 0.24 -10.05
CA LEU A 63 -19.89 -0.30 -8.95
C LEU A 63 -20.82 -0.65 -7.80
N GLU A 64 -20.73 -1.88 -7.31
CA GLU A 64 -21.43 -2.30 -6.10
C GLU A 64 -20.50 -2.23 -4.90
N LEU A 65 -21.02 -1.70 -3.79
CA LEU A 65 -20.34 -1.71 -2.51
C LEU A 65 -21.36 -1.85 -1.39
N ASP A 66 -20.89 -2.14 -0.18
CA ASP A 66 -21.74 -2.28 0.99
C ASP A 66 -21.34 -1.27 2.05
N ARG A 67 -22.32 -0.64 2.69
CA ARG A 67 -22.14 0.43 3.66
C ARG A 67 -22.75 0.08 4.99
N CYS A 68 -22.04 0.34 6.08
CA CYS A 68 -22.63 0.25 7.41
C CYS A 68 -23.54 1.46 7.68
N PRO A 69 -24.83 1.28 8.00
CA PRO A 69 -25.73 2.40 8.27
C PRO A 69 -25.42 3.12 9.60
N GLN A 70 -24.63 2.51 10.49
CA GLN A 70 -24.28 3.08 11.79
C GLN A 70 -22.95 3.83 11.77
N CYS A 71 -21.86 3.14 11.41
CA CYS A 71 -20.52 3.74 11.42
C CYS A 71 -20.14 4.42 10.10
N LEU A 72 -20.87 4.16 9.01
CA LEU A 72 -20.60 4.64 7.65
C LEU A 72 -19.32 4.06 7.02
N GLY A 73 -18.74 3.01 7.60
CA GLY A 73 -17.66 2.26 6.95
C GLY A 73 -18.16 1.52 5.71
N LEU A 74 -17.25 1.32 4.76
CA LEU A 74 -17.54 0.77 3.45
C LEU A 74 -16.78 -0.54 3.23
N PHE A 75 -17.47 -1.54 2.71
CA PHE A 75 -16.88 -2.74 2.16
C PHE A 75 -16.92 -2.67 0.64
N LEU A 76 -15.74 -2.71 0.01
CA LEU A 76 -15.58 -2.64 -1.43
C LEU A 76 -15.12 -4.00 -1.96
N PRO A 77 -15.73 -4.54 -3.02
CA PRO A 77 -15.29 -5.79 -3.61
C PRO A 77 -13.91 -5.65 -4.25
N LEU A 78 -13.26 -6.79 -4.56
CA LEU A 78 -11.94 -6.80 -5.20
C LEU A 78 -11.90 -5.92 -6.45
N GLY A 79 -10.87 -5.08 -6.57
CA GLY A 79 -10.64 -4.20 -7.72
C GLY A 79 -11.52 -2.94 -7.76
N ALA A 80 -12.52 -2.81 -6.87
CA ALA A 80 -13.42 -1.66 -6.85
C ALA A 80 -12.69 -0.36 -6.54
N LEU A 81 -11.85 -0.37 -5.49
CA LEU A 81 -11.10 0.82 -5.08
C LEU A 81 -10.12 1.24 -6.18
N GLU A 82 -9.44 0.29 -6.80
CA GLU A 82 -8.50 0.54 -7.89
C GLU A 82 -9.21 1.19 -9.09
N ARG A 83 -10.41 0.74 -9.45
CA ARG A 83 -11.24 1.37 -10.49
C ARG A 83 -11.61 2.81 -10.12
N LEU A 84 -12.05 3.04 -8.88
CA LEU A 84 -12.43 4.39 -8.41
C LEU A 84 -11.25 5.36 -8.40
N VAL A 85 -10.13 4.96 -7.81
CA VAL A 85 -8.90 5.76 -7.78
C VAL A 85 -8.38 6.03 -9.19
N ALA A 86 -8.40 5.03 -10.08
CA ALA A 86 -7.99 5.21 -11.47
C ALA A 86 -8.93 6.19 -12.20
N GLN A 87 -10.24 6.10 -12.00
CA GLN A 87 -11.20 7.00 -12.62
C GLN A 87 -10.99 8.46 -12.16
N GLU A 88 -10.83 8.67 -10.85
CA GLU A 88 -10.63 10.00 -10.28
C GLU A 88 -9.25 10.60 -10.59
N GLY A 89 -8.23 9.75 -10.72
CA GLY A 89 -6.87 10.15 -11.08
C GLY A 89 -6.68 10.52 -12.56
N ARG A 90 -7.62 10.17 -13.47
CA ARG A 90 -7.48 10.47 -14.91
C ARG A 90 -7.32 11.95 -15.22
N SER A 91 -7.93 12.81 -14.40
CA SER A 91 -7.86 14.26 -14.57
C SER A 91 -6.62 14.90 -13.95
N ALA A 92 -5.82 14.14 -13.20
CA ALA A 92 -4.59 14.66 -12.60
C ALA A 92 -3.49 14.77 -13.68
N LEU A 93 -3.23 16.00 -14.15
CA LEU A 93 -2.16 16.30 -15.10
C LEU A 93 -0.82 16.61 -14.42
N GLN A 94 -0.86 16.93 -13.12
CA GLN A 94 0.31 17.31 -12.33
C GLN A 94 0.15 16.82 -10.89
N ILE A 95 1.27 16.72 -10.17
CA ILE A 95 1.27 16.33 -8.75
C ILE A 95 1.13 17.58 -7.88
N ASP A 96 0.06 17.66 -7.11
CA ASP A 96 -0.12 18.69 -6.08
C ASP A 96 0.51 18.22 -4.75
N HIS A 97 1.80 18.49 -4.59
CA HIS A 97 2.53 18.09 -3.38
C HIS A 97 1.98 18.71 -2.09
N ARG A 98 1.39 19.91 -2.15
CA ARG A 98 0.85 20.58 -0.97
C ARG A 98 -0.42 19.89 -0.50
N LEU A 99 -1.34 19.58 -1.43
CA LEU A 99 -2.55 18.84 -1.10
C LEU A 99 -2.23 17.43 -0.60
N LEU A 100 -1.30 16.72 -1.25
CA LEU A 100 -0.88 15.40 -0.80
C LEU A 100 -0.25 15.40 0.60
N GLN A 101 0.52 16.45 0.93
CA GLN A 101 1.06 16.61 2.28
C GLN A 101 -0.06 16.87 3.30
N ALA A 102 -0.99 17.78 3.00
CA ALA A 102 -2.11 18.09 3.87
C ALA A 102 -2.96 16.84 4.15
N LEU A 103 -3.30 16.05 3.13
CA LEU A 103 -4.05 14.80 3.29
C LEU A 103 -3.33 13.79 4.21
N SER A 104 -2.00 13.75 4.17
CA SER A 104 -1.22 12.87 5.05
C SER A 104 -1.14 13.37 6.49
N GLU A 105 -1.15 14.68 6.71
CA GLU A 105 -1.01 15.32 8.04
C GLU A 105 -2.34 15.46 8.76
N THR A 106 -3.43 15.66 8.02
CA THR A 106 -4.79 15.77 8.54
C THR A 106 -5.69 14.71 7.89
N PRO A 107 -5.61 13.44 8.33
CA PRO A 107 -6.48 12.40 7.80
C PRO A 107 -7.96 12.69 8.07
N ARG A 108 -8.83 12.24 7.15
CA ARG A 108 -10.28 12.37 7.31
C ARG A 108 -10.84 11.43 8.39
N ALA A 109 -10.22 10.27 8.55
CA ALA A 109 -10.56 9.35 9.63
C ALA A 109 -9.73 9.63 10.88
N ALA A 110 -10.36 9.57 12.06
CA ALA A 110 -9.63 9.58 13.31
C ALA A 110 -8.73 8.34 13.41
N PRO A 111 -7.54 8.43 14.03
CA PRO A 111 -6.70 7.27 14.26
C PRO A 111 -7.45 6.26 15.12
N ALA A 112 -7.94 5.19 14.49
CA ALA A 112 -8.57 4.10 15.20
C ALA A 112 -7.51 3.30 15.99
N PRO A 113 -7.85 2.76 17.17
CA PRO A 113 -6.96 1.83 17.85
C PRO A 113 -6.64 0.66 16.93
N LEU A 114 -5.37 0.20 16.94
CA LEU A 114 -4.89 -0.92 16.14
C LEU A 114 -5.74 -2.17 16.45
N ARG A 115 -6.69 -2.46 15.56
CA ARG A 115 -7.55 -3.65 15.62
C ARG A 115 -7.53 -4.32 14.25
N TYR A 116 -7.34 -5.63 14.22
CA TYR A 116 -7.55 -6.41 13.00
C TYR A 116 -9.05 -6.69 12.86
N ARG A 117 -9.60 -6.46 11.66
CA ARG A 117 -11.01 -6.64 11.37
C ARG A 117 -11.24 -7.97 10.66
N PRO A 118 -12.28 -8.75 11.02
CA PRO A 118 -12.71 -9.87 10.20
C PRO A 118 -13.33 -9.35 8.89
N CYS A 119 -13.15 -10.11 7.82
CA CYS A 119 -13.79 -9.82 6.53
C CYS A 119 -15.31 -9.95 6.68
N PRO A 120 -16.11 -8.97 6.22
CA PRO A 120 -17.58 -9.05 6.25
C PRO A 120 -18.16 -10.27 5.51
N SER A 121 -17.42 -10.82 4.54
CA SER A 121 -17.86 -11.93 3.69
C SER A 121 -17.44 -13.31 4.22
N CYS A 122 -16.14 -13.53 4.51
CA CYS A 122 -15.65 -14.84 4.96
C CYS A 122 -15.28 -14.93 6.44
N GLY A 123 -15.25 -13.83 7.17
CA GLY A 123 -14.84 -13.79 8.58
C GLY A 123 -13.34 -13.86 8.85
N GLU A 124 -12.51 -14.17 7.83
CA GLU A 124 -11.05 -14.20 7.98
C GLU A 124 -10.46 -12.82 8.31
N LEU A 125 -9.39 -12.79 9.10
CA LEU A 125 -8.74 -11.54 9.47
C LEU A 125 -8.14 -10.83 8.26
N MET A 126 -8.49 -9.56 8.08
CA MET A 126 -7.99 -8.74 6.99
C MET A 126 -6.59 -8.20 7.26
N ASN A 127 -5.76 -8.11 6.21
CA ASN A 127 -4.43 -7.54 6.29
C ASN A 127 -4.48 -6.00 6.21
N ARG A 128 -3.97 -5.36 7.25
CA ARG A 128 -3.93 -3.91 7.38
C ARG A 128 -2.72 -3.34 6.63
N SER A 129 -2.94 -2.41 5.71
CA SER A 129 -1.87 -1.80 4.92
C SER A 129 -2.17 -0.35 4.55
N LEU A 130 -1.14 0.49 4.52
CA LEU A 130 -1.27 1.86 3.99
C LEU A 130 -1.54 1.79 2.47
N HIS A 131 -2.54 2.53 2.00
CA HIS A 131 -2.87 2.57 0.57
C HIS A 131 -2.24 3.80 -0.09
N GLY A 132 -1.24 3.63 -0.95
CA GLY A 132 -0.60 4.75 -1.66
C GLY A 132 0.25 5.62 -0.74
N LYS A 133 1.41 6.08 -1.22
CA LYS A 133 2.26 6.95 -0.40
C LYS A 133 1.56 8.31 -0.22
N ARG A 134 1.57 8.83 1.01
CA ARG A 134 0.98 10.12 1.41
C ARG A 134 -0.55 10.22 1.26
N SER A 135 -1.26 9.10 1.12
CA SER A 135 -2.72 9.15 1.24
C SER A 135 -3.17 9.39 2.68
N GLY A 136 -2.38 8.92 3.66
CA GLY A 136 -2.77 8.91 5.08
C GLY A 136 -3.83 7.86 5.42
N VAL A 137 -4.21 6.99 4.47
CA VAL A 137 -5.32 6.03 4.62
C VAL A 137 -4.81 4.61 4.81
N VAL A 138 -5.38 3.92 5.80
CA VAL A 138 -5.05 2.54 6.12
C VAL A 138 -6.22 1.66 5.79
N VAL A 139 -6.03 0.74 4.84
CA VAL A 139 -7.08 -0.16 4.38
C VAL A 139 -6.89 -1.55 4.95
N ASP A 140 -7.98 -2.20 5.31
CA ASP A 140 -8.00 -3.59 5.76
C ASP A 140 -8.43 -4.48 4.58
N ARG A 141 -7.54 -5.35 4.09
CA ARG A 141 -7.76 -6.17 2.87
C ARG A 141 -8.00 -7.64 3.17
N CYS A 142 -9.08 -8.18 2.63
CA CYS A 142 -9.25 -9.60 2.44
C CYS A 142 -8.65 -9.98 1.08
N ARG A 143 -7.92 -11.09 1.01
CA ARG A 143 -7.32 -11.59 -0.24
C ARG A 143 -8.38 -11.91 -1.30
N ASP A 144 -9.50 -12.48 -0.88
CA ASP A 144 -10.45 -13.14 -1.79
C ASP A 144 -11.75 -12.36 -2.04
N HIS A 145 -12.11 -11.43 -1.15
CA HIS A 145 -13.43 -10.78 -1.21
C HIS A 145 -13.39 -9.27 -1.46
N GLY A 146 -12.39 -8.55 -0.93
CA GLY A 146 -12.39 -7.11 -1.01
C GLY A 146 -11.62 -6.41 0.11
N LEU A 147 -12.00 -5.17 0.39
CA LEU A 147 -11.38 -4.35 1.42
C LEU A 147 -12.41 -3.55 2.20
N TRP A 148 -12.02 -3.16 3.40
CA TRP A 148 -12.78 -2.28 4.27
C TRP A 148 -12.13 -0.91 4.36
N LEU A 149 -12.96 0.14 4.29
CA LEU A 149 -12.61 1.53 4.51
C LEU A 149 -13.44 2.08 5.67
N ASP A 150 -12.79 2.87 6.51
CA ASP A 150 -13.49 3.68 7.49
C ASP A 150 -14.18 4.87 6.84
N ALA A 151 -15.19 5.39 7.53
CA ALA A 151 -15.97 6.50 7.03
C ALA A 151 -15.05 7.72 6.75
N GLY A 152 -15.20 8.29 5.55
CA GLY A 152 -14.41 9.41 5.05
C GLY A 152 -13.08 9.03 4.40
N GLU A 153 -12.62 7.78 4.52
CA GLU A 153 -11.36 7.33 3.92
C GLU A 153 -11.47 7.20 2.40
N LEU A 154 -12.61 6.77 1.87
CA LEU A 154 -12.80 6.71 0.41
C LEU A 154 -12.66 8.11 -0.18
N ARG A 155 -13.34 9.11 0.38
CA ARG A 155 -13.23 10.50 -0.07
C ARG A 155 -11.80 11.01 -0.02
N GLN A 156 -11.05 10.68 1.03
CA GLN A 156 -9.63 11.04 1.14
C GLN A 156 -8.79 10.38 0.03
N LEU A 157 -9.05 9.11 -0.30
CA LEU A 157 -8.37 8.41 -1.40
C LEU A 157 -8.71 9.03 -2.76
N LEU A 158 -9.95 9.45 -2.99
CA LEU A 158 -10.34 10.12 -4.24
C LEU A 158 -9.69 11.50 -4.37
N GLU A 159 -9.60 12.27 -3.29
CA GLU A 159 -8.88 13.54 -3.26
C GLU A 159 -7.38 13.37 -3.49
N TRP A 160 -6.78 12.34 -2.88
CA TRP A 160 -5.40 11.95 -3.14
C TRP A 160 -5.17 11.57 -4.61
N ALA A 161 -6.12 10.85 -5.22
CA ALA A 161 -6.05 10.48 -6.63
C ALA A 161 -6.08 11.71 -7.54
N ARG A 162 -7.02 12.63 -7.31
CA ARG A 162 -7.15 13.91 -8.03
C ARG A 162 -5.92 14.81 -7.88
N ALA A 163 -5.24 14.73 -6.73
CA ALA A 163 -4.00 15.45 -6.46
C ALA A 163 -2.76 14.86 -7.16
N GLY A 164 -2.92 13.80 -7.99
CA GLY A 164 -1.82 13.15 -8.67
C GLY A 164 -1.07 12.13 -7.80
N GLY A 165 -1.68 11.63 -6.74
CA GLY A 165 -1.06 10.65 -5.85
C GLY A 165 -0.63 9.37 -6.58
N ALA A 166 -1.41 8.90 -7.55
CA ALA A 166 -1.06 7.74 -8.36
C ALA A 166 0.19 7.97 -9.23
N LEU A 167 0.36 9.19 -9.78
CA LEU A 167 1.55 9.58 -10.54
C LEU A 167 2.79 9.59 -9.62
N LEU A 168 2.65 10.18 -8.43
CA LEU A 168 3.72 10.20 -7.44
C LEU A 168 4.17 8.79 -7.03
N ASP A 169 3.19 7.88 -6.86
CA ASP A 169 3.46 6.48 -6.55
C ASP A 169 4.21 5.78 -7.68
N LEU A 170 3.85 6.06 -8.94
CA LEU A 170 4.51 5.52 -10.11
C LEU A 170 5.96 6.02 -10.23
N GLU A 171 6.19 7.33 -10.13
CA GLU A 171 7.53 7.95 -10.17
C GLU A 171 8.45 7.31 -9.13
N ARG A 172 7.97 7.17 -7.88
CA ARG A 172 8.76 6.57 -6.80
C ARG A 172 9.05 5.09 -7.03
N ARG A 173 8.10 4.31 -7.56
CA ARG A 173 8.35 2.90 -7.88
C ARG A 173 9.42 2.77 -8.96
N GLN A 174 9.43 3.67 -9.95
CA GLN A 174 10.47 3.73 -10.98
C GLN A 174 11.83 4.09 -10.37
N GLU A 175 11.90 5.11 -9.53
CA GLU A 175 13.13 5.49 -8.81
C GLU A 175 13.68 4.32 -7.98
N GLN A 176 12.84 3.69 -7.17
CA GLN A 176 13.22 2.55 -6.34
C GLN A 176 13.73 1.37 -7.18
N ALA A 177 13.04 1.04 -8.28
CA ALA A 177 13.49 -0.01 -9.19
C ALA A 177 14.85 0.32 -9.85
N GLN A 178 15.08 1.59 -10.21
CA GLN A 178 16.36 2.03 -10.76
C GLN A 178 17.49 1.95 -9.73
N GLU A 179 17.24 2.36 -8.48
CA GLU A 179 18.20 2.27 -7.38
C GLU A 179 18.55 0.81 -7.07
N GLU A 180 17.55 -0.08 -6.99
CA GLU A 180 17.76 -1.51 -6.78
C GLU A 180 18.57 -2.14 -7.92
N ALA A 181 18.28 -1.77 -9.17
CA ALA A 181 19.03 -2.26 -10.33
C ALA A 181 20.51 -1.80 -10.27
N ARG A 182 20.76 -0.53 -9.94
CA ARG A 182 22.12 0.01 -9.76
C ARG A 182 22.87 -0.70 -8.65
N ARG A 183 22.20 -0.98 -7.52
CA ARG A 183 22.78 -1.71 -6.40
C ARG A 183 23.17 -3.13 -6.80
N ARG A 184 22.27 -3.88 -7.46
CA ARG A 184 22.55 -5.23 -7.96
C ARG A 184 23.71 -5.25 -8.95
N GLN A 185 23.81 -4.26 -9.83
CA GLN A 185 24.91 -4.16 -10.79
C GLN A 185 26.27 -3.96 -10.09
N ARG A 186 26.32 -3.12 -9.04
CA ARG A 186 27.55 -2.94 -8.24
C ARG A 186 27.94 -4.22 -7.52
N GLU A 187 27.00 -4.87 -6.85
CA GLU A 187 27.24 -6.16 -6.16
C GLU A 187 27.74 -7.24 -7.12
N GLN A 188 27.23 -7.28 -8.36
CA GLN A 188 27.71 -8.18 -9.43
C GLN A 188 29.12 -7.81 -9.91
N GLN A 189 29.43 -6.52 -10.11
CA GLN A 189 30.77 -6.07 -10.52
C GLN A 189 31.82 -6.36 -9.45
N GLU A 190 31.50 -6.13 -8.18
CA GLU A 190 32.36 -6.45 -7.04
C GLU A 190 32.60 -7.97 -6.95
N SER A 191 31.54 -8.78 -7.07
CA SER A 191 31.65 -10.24 -7.06
C SER A 191 32.48 -10.76 -8.23
N ALA A 192 32.30 -10.20 -9.44
CA ALA A 192 33.09 -10.55 -10.62
C ALA A 192 34.56 -10.13 -10.47
N GLY A 193 34.81 -8.97 -9.85
CA GLY A 193 36.16 -8.52 -9.51
C GLY A 193 36.87 -9.47 -8.54
N LEU A 194 36.19 -9.87 -7.45
CA LEU A 194 36.71 -10.84 -6.48
C LEU A 194 36.97 -12.21 -7.10
N LEU A 195 36.10 -12.68 -8.00
CA LEU A 195 36.32 -13.93 -8.74
C LEU A 195 37.54 -13.83 -9.66
N SER A 196 37.67 -12.75 -10.43
CA SER A 196 38.82 -12.50 -11.31
C SER A 196 40.14 -12.40 -10.53
N GLU A 197 40.15 -11.73 -9.37
CA GLU A 197 41.31 -11.67 -8.49
C GLU A 197 41.68 -13.06 -7.93
N ALA A 198 40.69 -13.87 -7.56
CA ALA A 198 40.90 -15.24 -7.08
C ALA A 198 41.46 -16.14 -8.19
N GLU A 199 40.96 -16.03 -9.43
CA GLU A 199 41.48 -16.73 -10.60
C GLU A 199 42.92 -16.32 -10.90
N ALA A 200 43.21 -15.01 -10.94
CA ALA A 200 44.56 -14.50 -11.17
C ALA A 200 45.56 -14.91 -10.08
N GLN A 201 45.10 -15.07 -8.83
CA GLN A 201 45.92 -15.58 -7.73
C GLN A 201 46.12 -17.10 -7.80
N ALA A 202 45.14 -17.85 -8.32
CA ALA A 202 45.24 -19.30 -8.54
C ALA A 202 46.21 -19.64 -9.68
N ASP A 203 46.28 -18.79 -10.71
CA ASP A 203 47.22 -18.88 -11.83
C ASP A 203 48.66 -18.46 -11.45
N ARG A 204 48.90 -17.99 -10.21
CA ARG A 204 50.27 -17.81 -9.72
C ARG A 204 50.90 -19.19 -9.46
N PRO A 205 52.05 -19.51 -10.06
CA PRO A 205 52.58 -20.86 -10.07
C PRO A 205 53.29 -21.19 -8.76
N TRP A 206 52.54 -21.36 -7.68
CA TRP A 206 53.05 -22.01 -6.47
C TRP A 206 53.29 -23.52 -6.73
N LEU A 207 52.63 -24.10 -7.74
CA LEU A 207 52.94 -25.44 -8.26
C LEU A 207 54.29 -25.50 -9.00
N GLU A 208 54.77 -24.42 -9.64
CA GLU A 208 56.16 -24.41 -10.17
C GLU A 208 57.20 -24.20 -9.07
N ALA A 209 56.83 -23.53 -7.97
CA ALA A 209 57.69 -23.42 -6.80
C ALA A 209 57.85 -24.77 -6.06
N LEU A 210 56.80 -25.61 -6.02
CA LEU A 210 56.88 -26.99 -5.51
C LEU A 210 57.43 -28.00 -6.54
N ALA A 211 57.43 -27.68 -7.83
CA ALA A 211 58.05 -28.52 -8.87
C ALA A 211 59.57 -28.26 -9.04
N ARG A 212 60.11 -27.16 -8.50
CA ARG A 212 61.55 -26.84 -8.51
C ARG A 212 62.33 -27.36 -7.31
N ASP A 213 61.69 -27.53 -6.16
CA ASP A 213 62.25 -28.31 -5.06
C ASP A 213 61.79 -29.76 -5.22
N ASP A 214 62.68 -30.62 -5.73
CA ASP A 214 62.49 -32.07 -5.69
C ASP A 214 62.09 -32.46 -4.25
N ILE A 215 60.98 -33.18 -4.10
CA ILE A 215 60.46 -33.65 -2.80
C ILE A 215 61.56 -34.34 -1.97
N GLY A 216 62.54 -34.95 -2.65
CA GLY A 216 63.76 -35.50 -2.01
C GLY A 216 64.60 -34.47 -1.26
N THR A 217 64.72 -33.25 -1.76
CA THR A 217 65.52 -32.17 -1.15
C THR A 217 64.84 -31.59 0.10
N LEU A 218 63.51 -31.50 0.09
CA LEU A 218 62.72 -31.06 1.25
C LEU A 218 62.75 -32.09 2.39
N LEU A 219 62.66 -33.39 2.06
CA LEU A 219 62.78 -34.48 3.03
C LEU A 219 64.20 -34.58 3.64
N LEU A 220 65.25 -34.35 2.85
CA LEU A 220 66.64 -34.33 3.33
C LEU A 220 66.94 -33.16 4.28
N ARG A 221 66.34 -31.98 4.05
CA ARG A 221 66.48 -30.81 4.95
C ARG A 221 65.75 -31.02 6.29
N LEU A 222 64.61 -31.72 6.28
CA LEU A 222 63.88 -32.08 7.50
C LEU A 222 64.59 -33.17 8.31
N ALA A 223 65.16 -34.19 7.65
CA ALA A 223 65.92 -35.25 8.30
C ALA A 223 67.20 -34.73 8.99
N ARG A 224 67.86 -33.70 8.45
CA ARG A 224 69.05 -33.05 9.06
C ARG A 224 68.75 -32.10 10.22
N ARG A 225 67.49 -31.72 10.44
CA ARG A 225 67.09 -30.86 11.58
C ARG A 225 66.57 -31.67 12.78
N LEU A 226 66.33 -32.97 12.59
CA LEU A 226 65.80 -33.89 13.61
C LEU A 226 66.83 -34.91 14.11
N GLY A 227 68.09 -34.78 13.70
CA GLY A 227 69.24 -35.49 14.27
C GLY A 227 70.25 -34.50 14.82
#